data_AF-A0A934TCK9-F1
#
_entry.id   AF-A0A934TCK9-F1
#
_cell.length_a   1.000
_cell.length_b   1.000
_cell.length_c   1.000
_cell.angle_alpha   90.00
_cell.angle_beta   90.00
_cell.angle_gamma   90.00
#
_symmetry.space_group_name_H-M   'P 1'
#
loop_
_entity.id
_entity.type
_entity.pdbx_description
1 polymer ?
#
loop_
_entity_poly.entity_id
_entity_poly.type
_entity_poly.pdbx_seq_one_letter_code
_entity_poly.pdbx_strand_id
1 'polypeptide(L)'
;MKTKLTSLLLLFACYGLFAQTSKAPSKDELIKALNECATYTSTILLDEEGKSRCDYNTIERKWYPYEEPWHTGQLIFGLLEAYKVTKNKETLCSAWLWKE
;
A
#
# COMPACT_ATOMS: atom_id res chain seq x y z
N MET A 1 44.12 -16.93 -14.74
CA MET A 1 43.06 -16.83 -13.70
C MET A 1 42.42 -15.44 -13.66
N LYS A 2 43.20 -14.35 -13.61
CA LYS A 2 42.68 -12.97 -13.58
C LYS A 2 41.72 -12.64 -14.74
N THR A 3 42.03 -13.06 -15.96
CA THR A 3 41.19 -12.85 -17.15
C THR A 3 39.85 -13.60 -17.10
N LYS A 4 39.81 -14.80 -16.52
CA LYS A 4 38.56 -15.56 -16.32
C LYS A 4 37.68 -14.93 -15.23
N LEU A 5 38.30 -14.38 -14.18
CA LEU A 5 37.60 -13.69 -13.09
C LEU A 5 36.99 -12.36 -13.56
N THR A 6 37.72 -11.61 -14.39
CA THR A 6 37.21 -10.37 -15.01
C THR A 6 36.05 -10.62 -15.95
N SER A 7 36.09 -11.70 -16.76
CA SER A 7 34.97 -12.06 -17.65
C SER A 7 33.73 -12.52 -16.86
N LEU A 8 33.91 -13.20 -15.73
CA LEU A 8 32.82 -13.61 -14.85
C LEU A 8 32.16 -12.41 -14.15
N LEU A 9 32.94 -11.42 -13.70
CA LEU A 9 32.44 -10.17 -13.14
C LEU A 9 31.65 -9.33 -14.15
N LEU A 10 32.11 -9.28 -15.41
CA LEU A 10 31.39 -8.62 -16.51
C LEU A 10 30.05 -9.30 -16.83
N LEU A 11 30.00 -10.63 -16.80
CA LEU A 11 28.76 -11.39 -16.96
C LEU A 11 27.73 -11.03 -15.87
N PHE A 12 28.13 -11.01 -14.60
CA PHE A 12 27.25 -10.63 -13.48
C PHE A 12 26.74 -9.19 -13.58
N ALA A 13 27.57 -8.25 -14.03
CA ALA A 13 27.16 -6.86 -14.25
C ALA A 13 26.11 -6.72 -15.37
N CYS A 14 26.21 -7.54 -16.43
CA CYS A 14 25.23 -7.55 -17.52
C CYS A 14 23.88 -8.16 -17.11
N TYR A 15 23.85 -9.17 -16.22
CA TYR A 15 22.58 -9.74 -15.73
C TYR A 15 21.76 -8.76 -14.88
N GLY A 16 22.41 -7.87 -14.13
CA GLY A 16 21.72 -6.87 -13.30
C GLY A 16 20.93 -5.84 -14.09
N LEU A 17 21.37 -5.50 -15.31
CA LEU A 17 20.73 -4.49 -16.17
C LEU A 17 19.43 -5.00 -16.82
N PHE A 18 19.29 -6.31 -17.07
CA PHE A 18 18.05 -6.89 -17.63
C PHE A 18 16.93 -7.07 -16.58
N ALA A 19 17.27 -7.08 -15.29
CA ALA A 19 16.32 -7.30 -14.20
C ALA A 19 15.38 -6.11 -13.94
N GLN A 20 15.65 -4.92 -14.51
CA GLN A 20 14.87 -3.69 -14.27
C GLN A 20 13.83 -3.37 -15.36
N THR A 21 13.42 -4.33 -16.18
CA THR A 21 12.36 -4.12 -17.18
C THR A 21 10.96 -4.40 -16.60
N SER A 22 10.59 -3.76 -15.49
CA SER A 22 9.18 -3.77 -15.07
C SER A 22 8.40 -2.80 -15.98
N LYS A 23 7.46 -3.35 -16.74
CA LYS A 23 6.48 -2.55 -17.48
C LYS A 23 5.72 -1.68 -16.48
N ALA A 24 5.57 -0.39 -16.77
CA ALA A 24 4.73 0.48 -15.95
C ALA A 24 3.30 -0.09 -15.87
N PRO A 25 2.65 -0.05 -14.70
CA PRO A 25 1.29 -0.56 -14.56
C PRO A 25 0.34 0.22 -15.47
N SER A 26 -0.60 -0.49 -16.06
CA SER A 26 -1.70 0.10 -16.82
C SER A 26 -2.65 0.87 -15.89
N LYS A 27 -3.47 1.73 -16.51
CA LYS A 27 -4.52 2.46 -15.78
C LYS A 27 -5.45 1.49 -15.03
N ASP A 28 -5.83 0.38 -15.65
CA ASP A 28 -6.76 -0.57 -15.03
C ASP A 28 -6.14 -1.29 -13.84
N GLU A 29 -4.85 -1.63 -13.92
CA GLU A 29 -4.10 -2.18 -12.78
C GLU A 29 -4.02 -1.18 -11.62
N LEU A 30 -3.82 0.11 -11.91
CA LEU A 30 -3.81 1.16 -10.91
C LEU A 30 -5.19 1.36 -10.27
N ILE A 31 -6.27 1.38 -11.06
CA ILE A 31 -7.64 1.49 -10.53
C ILE A 31 -7.98 0.28 -9.65
N LYS A 32 -7.60 -0.93 -10.08
CA LYS A 32 -7.76 -2.14 -9.28
C LYS A 32 -7.01 -2.04 -7.95
N ALA A 33 -5.74 -1.66 -7.98
CA ALA A 33 -4.93 -1.50 -6.77
C ALA A 33 -5.54 -0.47 -5.80
N LEU A 34 -6.03 0.68 -6.31
CA LEU A 34 -6.69 1.69 -5.49
C LEU A 34 -7.96 1.15 -4.81
N ASN A 35 -8.80 0.43 -5.54
CA ASN A 35 -10.02 -0.17 -4.98
C ASN A 35 -9.71 -1.27 -3.94
N GLU A 36 -8.69 -2.10 -4.20
CA GLU A 36 -8.26 -3.15 -3.27
C GLU A 36 -7.68 -2.56 -1.98
N CYS A 37 -6.82 -1.53 -2.10
CA CYS A 37 -6.31 -0.80 -0.95
C CYS A 37 -7.43 -0.12 -0.16
N ALA A 38 -8.38 0.54 -0.83
CA ALA A 38 -9.53 1.15 -0.16
C ALA A 38 -10.39 0.11 0.59
N THR A 39 -10.58 -1.06 0.01
CA THR A 39 -11.29 -2.17 0.65
C THR A 39 -10.53 -2.66 1.88
N TYR A 40 -9.22 -2.88 1.77
CA TYR A 40 -8.40 -3.31 2.89
C TYR A 40 -8.39 -2.26 4.02
N THR A 41 -8.24 -0.98 3.68
CA THR A 41 -8.28 0.10 4.66
C THR A 41 -9.61 0.13 5.40
N SER A 42 -10.74 0.09 4.68
CA SER A 42 -12.08 0.18 5.29
C SER A 42 -12.47 -1.05 6.11
N THR A 43 -11.95 -2.23 5.78
CA THR A 43 -12.36 -3.49 6.43
C THR A 43 -11.38 -3.99 7.49
N ILE A 44 -10.09 -3.70 7.34
CA ILE A 44 -9.04 -4.23 8.19
C ILE A 44 -8.38 -3.15 9.03
N LEU A 45 -8.07 -1.99 8.45
CA LEU A 45 -7.30 -0.95 9.14
C LEU A 45 -8.17 -0.01 9.96
N LEU A 46 -9.44 0.19 9.57
CA LEU A 46 -10.41 0.93 10.37
C LEU A 46 -11.21 -0.02 11.29
N ASP A 47 -11.57 0.48 12.46
CA ASP A 47 -12.56 -0.14 13.35
C ASP A 47 -14.00 0.29 13.01
N GLU A 48 -14.95 -0.13 13.84
CA GLU A 48 -16.39 0.10 13.61
C GLU A 48 -16.76 1.58 13.79
N GLU A 49 -15.96 2.33 14.54
CA GLU A 49 -16.06 3.77 14.76
C GLU A 49 -15.32 4.61 13.69
N GLY A 50 -14.66 3.96 12.74
CA GLY A 50 -13.91 4.61 11.66
C GLY A 50 -12.54 5.13 12.09
N LYS A 51 -12.00 4.66 13.22
CA LYS A 51 -10.65 4.99 13.70
C LYS A 51 -9.65 3.94 13.24
N SER A 52 -8.39 4.35 13.11
CA SER A 52 -7.31 3.43 12.79
C SER A 52 -7.07 2.43 13.92
N ARG A 53 -7.04 1.14 13.59
CA ARG A 53 -6.53 0.07 14.46
C ARG A 53 -5.02 0.18 14.70
N CYS A 54 -4.32 1.06 13.98
CA CYS A 54 -2.90 1.39 14.12
C CYS A 54 -2.00 0.16 13.92
N ASP A 55 -1.15 -0.17 14.89
CA ASP A 55 -0.09 -1.17 14.71
C ASP A 55 -0.60 -2.58 14.99
N TYR A 56 -0.44 -3.49 14.02
CA TYR A 56 -0.70 -4.92 14.22
C TYR A 56 0.55 -5.65 14.69
N ASN A 57 0.51 -6.18 15.91
CA ASN A 57 1.50 -7.12 16.39
C ASN A 57 1.19 -8.53 15.88
N THR A 58 2.06 -9.08 15.03
CA THR A 58 1.87 -10.38 14.39
C THR A 58 2.06 -11.58 15.32
N ILE A 59 2.89 -11.44 16.35
CA ILE A 59 3.17 -12.50 17.33
C ILE A 59 1.97 -12.65 18.26
N GLU A 60 1.47 -11.53 18.77
CA GLU A 60 0.36 -11.49 19.72
C GLU A 60 -1.01 -11.50 19.04
N ARG A 61 -1.04 -11.22 17.73
CA ARG A 61 -2.24 -11.12 16.89
C ARG A 61 -3.22 -10.07 17.41
N LYS A 62 -2.67 -8.91 17.80
CA LYS A 62 -3.42 -7.82 18.41
C LYS A 62 -3.06 -6.49 17.75
N TRP A 63 -4.06 -5.64 17.65
CA TRP A 63 -3.91 -4.24 17.28
C TRP A 63 -3.58 -3.43 18.53
N TYR A 64 -2.69 -2.44 18.37
CA TYR A 64 -2.26 -1.55 19.43
C TYR A 64 -2.49 -0.10 19.02
N PRO A 65 -3.23 0.69 19.82
CA PRO A 65 -3.40 2.10 19.55
C PRO A 65 -2.06 2.83 19.74
N TYR A 66 -1.61 3.52 18.71
CA TYR A 66 -0.43 4.37 18.73
C TYR A 66 -0.70 5.56 17.82
N GLU A 67 -0.64 6.79 18.35
CA GLU A 67 -0.96 8.02 17.62
C GLU A 67 -2.26 7.89 16.77
N GLU A 68 -3.35 7.44 17.39
CA GLU A 68 -4.61 7.12 16.70
C GLU A 68 -5.13 8.25 15.79
N PRO A 69 -5.14 9.54 16.21
CA PRO A 69 -5.58 10.63 15.33
C PRO A 69 -4.70 10.78 14.08
N TRP A 70 -3.38 10.58 14.21
CA TRP A 70 -2.45 10.69 13.11
C TRP A 70 -2.67 9.58 12.07
N HIS A 71 -2.71 8.32 12.52
CA HIS A 71 -2.92 7.18 11.64
C HIS A 71 -4.31 7.21 10.99
N THR A 72 -5.34 7.57 11.76
CA THR A 72 -6.69 7.74 11.22
C THR A 72 -6.70 8.80 10.11
N GLY A 73 -6.10 9.96 10.36
CA GLY A 73 -6.00 11.03 9.36
C GLY A 73 -5.36 10.58 8.04
N GLN A 74 -4.28 9.78 8.10
CA GLN A 74 -3.64 9.23 6.90
C GLN A 74 -4.54 8.27 6.11
N LEU A 75 -5.25 7.37 6.81
CA LEU A 75 -6.17 6.42 6.17
C LEU A 75 -7.35 7.14 5.51
N ILE A 76 -7.96 8.09 6.21
CA ILE A 76 -9.07 8.89 5.69
C ILE A 76 -8.61 9.70 4.47
N PHE A 77 -7.45 10.34 4.52
CA PHE A 77 -6.89 11.06 3.38
C PHE A 77 -6.67 10.14 2.17
N GLY A 78 -6.08 8.95 2.38
CA GLY A 78 -5.90 7.96 1.32
C GLY A 78 -7.21 7.50 0.67
N LEU A 79 -8.26 7.27 1.47
CA LEU A 79 -9.59 6.95 0.96
C LEU A 79 -10.18 8.09 0.11
N LEU A 80 -10.06 9.35 0.56
CA LEU A 80 -10.54 10.50 -0.20
C LEU A 80 -9.81 10.67 -1.54
N GLU A 81 -8.49 10.49 -1.57
CA GLU A 81 -7.71 10.53 -2.80
C GLU A 81 -8.05 9.37 -3.75
N ALA A 82 -8.21 8.15 -3.22
CA ALA A 82 -8.67 7.02 -4.01
C ALA A 82 -10.04 7.30 -4.64
N TYR A 83 -11.00 7.84 -3.87
CA TYR A 83 -12.32 8.22 -4.39
C TYR A 83 -12.23 9.27 -5.51
N LYS A 84 -11.34 10.26 -5.40
CA LYS A 84 -11.19 11.28 -6.45
C LYS A 84 -10.85 10.67 -7.80
N VAL A 85 -10.07 9.59 -7.83
CA VAL A 85 -9.63 8.88 -9.03
C VAL A 85 -10.64 7.81 -9.47
N THR A 86 -11.08 6.94 -8.57
CA THR A 86 -11.92 5.77 -8.89
C THR A 86 -13.41 6.10 -8.98
N LYS A 87 -13.84 7.20 -8.36
CA LYS A 87 -15.26 7.56 -8.13
C LYS A 87 -16.08 6.48 -7.42
N ASN A 88 -15.43 5.55 -6.72
CA ASN A 88 -16.09 4.51 -5.95
C ASN A 88 -16.74 5.11 -4.68
N LYS A 89 -18.07 5.11 -4.63
CA LYS A 89 -18.83 5.69 -3.51
C LYS A 89 -18.62 4.96 -2.19
N GLU A 90 -18.32 3.66 -2.20
CA GLU A 90 -18.07 2.89 -0.97
C GLU A 90 -16.79 3.36 -0.28
N THR A 91 -15.76 3.70 -1.06
CA THR A 91 -14.53 4.33 -0.57
C THR A 91 -14.82 5.65 0.12
N LEU A 92 -15.71 6.47 -0.47
CA LEU A 92 -16.15 7.71 0.15
C LEU A 92 -16.90 7.42 1.46
N CYS A 93 -17.93 6.56 1.46
CA CYS A 93 -18.69 6.25 2.67
C CYS A 93 -17.79 5.80 3.84
N SER A 94 -16.77 4.99 3.57
CA SER A 94 -15.81 4.53 4.57
C SER A 94 -15.04 5.69 5.22
N ALA A 95 -14.69 6.72 4.44
CA ALA A 95 -13.97 7.89 4.93
C ALA A 95 -14.83 8.79 5.84
N TRP A 96 -16.16 8.64 5.80
CA TRP A 96 -17.12 9.47 6.57
C TRP A 96 -17.67 8.74 7.80
N LEU A 97 -17.22 7.51 8.07
CA LEU A 97 -17.59 6.77 9.29
C LEU A 97 -17.01 7.41 10.54
N TRP A 98 -15.80 7.98 10.43
CA TRP A 98 -15.15 8.66 11.54
C TRP A 98 -15.91 9.92 11.95
N LYS A 99 -16.35 9.95 13.22
CA LYS A 99 -16.95 11.11 13.87
C LYS A 99 -16.11 11.44 15.10
N GLU A 100 -15.60 12.66 15.17
CA GLU A 100 -14.85 13.19 16.33
C GLU A 100 -15.73 13.28 17.59
#